data_AF-A0A1I8JQE6-F1
#
_entry.id   AF-A0A1I8JQE6-F1
#
_cell.length_a   1.000
_cell.length_b   1.000
_cell.length_c   1.000
_cell.angle_alpha   90.00
_cell.angle_beta   90.00
_cell.angle_gamma   90.00
#
_symmetry.space_group_name_H-M   'P 1'
#
loop_
_entity.id
_entity.type
_entity.pdbx_description
1 polymer ?
#
loop_
_entity_poly.entity_id
_entity_poly.type
_entity_poly.pdbx_seq_one_letter_code
_entity_poly.pdbx_strand_id
1 'polypeptide(L)'
;MLIALPNLDGSFTGTMFMPFELFDQLKSPEAVVKFYRDTFPDALELLGEAGREEEEALRDQRACQPYHLNDKMLIIGDAAHAMGFEDCIILDDLMQQFGHDFVNSVTFLLRKKTGQRAELAAANHWVPLYTMVTFSRTPYSRAITDRRWQDRVLGRLLCAAAVAASVCAACAACAVHRRRTQGSSGVERRTGNARICRSGLGSTRRRHYAATAI
;
A
#
# COMPACT_ATOMS: atom_id res chain seq x y z
N MET A 1 6.93 -10.57 8.63
CA MET A 1 5.50 -10.45 8.26
C MET A 1 4.89 -11.83 8.39
N LEU A 2 3.78 -11.97 9.10
CA LEU A 2 3.06 -13.23 9.26
C LEU A 2 1.72 -13.13 8.51
N ILE A 3 1.39 -14.14 7.73
CA ILE A 3 0.07 -14.28 7.09
C ILE A 3 -0.48 -15.65 7.49
N ALA A 4 -1.78 -15.72 7.79
CA ALA A 4 -2.46 -16.98 8.10
C ALA A 4 -3.60 -17.21 7.11
N LEU A 5 -3.64 -18.39 6.49
CA LEU A 5 -4.73 -18.79 5.60
C LEU A 5 -5.64 -19.80 6.32
N PRO A 6 -6.96 -19.60 6.30
CA PRO A 6 -7.90 -20.52 6.95
C PRO A 6 -8.02 -21.83 6.17
N ASN A 7 -8.09 -22.93 6.90
CA ASN A 7 -8.36 -24.26 6.38
C ASN A 7 -9.84 -24.64 6.59
N LEU A 8 -10.30 -25.68 5.88
CA LEU A 8 -11.69 -26.15 5.97
C LEU A 8 -12.04 -26.77 7.32
N ASP A 9 -11.05 -27.28 8.06
CA ASP A 9 -11.21 -27.85 9.39
C ASP A 9 -11.27 -26.79 10.52
N GLY A 10 -11.21 -25.51 10.16
CA GLY A 10 -11.21 -24.39 11.11
C GLY A 10 -9.83 -24.05 11.69
N SER A 11 -8.78 -24.79 11.30
CA SER A 11 -7.40 -24.42 11.62
C SER A 11 -6.88 -23.31 10.67
N PHE A 12 -5.69 -22.78 10.97
CA PHE A 12 -5.01 -21.80 10.13
C PHE A 12 -3.59 -22.25 9.84
N THR A 13 -3.17 -22.10 8.59
CA THR A 13 -1.78 -22.29 8.18
C THR A 13 -1.07 -20.94 8.16
N GLY A 14 -0.11 -20.76 9.06
CA GLY A 14 0.72 -19.56 9.14
C GLY A 14 1.94 -19.64 8.22
N THR A 15 2.23 -18.56 7.50
CA THR A 15 3.47 -18.41 6.73
C THR A 15 4.20 -17.16 7.20
N MET A 16 5.42 -17.35 7.72
CA MET A 16 6.29 -16.26 8.16
C MET A 16 7.24 -15.85 7.04
N PHE A 17 7.23 -14.57 6.70
CA PHE A 17 8.20 -13.95 5.80
C PHE A 17 9.13 -13.07 6.62
N MET A 18 10.40 -13.46 6.69
CA MET A 18 11.45 -12.72 7.38
C MET A 18 12.79 -12.82 6.62
N PRO A 19 13.71 -11.87 6.78
CA PRO A 19 15.05 -11.95 6.23
C PRO A 19 15.82 -13.20 6.71
N PHE A 20 16.68 -13.76 5.86
CA PHE A 20 17.46 -14.96 6.17
C PHE A 20 18.34 -14.77 7.39
N GLU A 21 18.93 -13.58 7.58
CA GLU A 21 19.82 -13.31 8.69
C GLU A 21 19.11 -13.37 10.04
N LEU A 22 17.81 -13.04 10.07
CA LEU A 22 17.00 -13.18 11.27
C LEU A 22 16.55 -14.62 11.47
N PHE A 23 16.32 -15.37 10.38
CA PHE A 23 15.96 -16.78 10.43
C PHE A 23 17.12 -17.61 11.02
N ASP A 24 18.35 -17.35 10.57
CA ASP A 24 19.58 -17.97 11.07
C ASP A 24 19.82 -17.77 12.57
N GLN A 25 19.20 -16.75 13.19
CA GLN A 25 19.31 -16.50 14.62
C GLN A 25 18.34 -17.36 15.45
N LEU A 26 17.30 -17.92 14.85
CA LEU A 26 16.24 -18.69 15.50
C LEU A 26 16.57 -20.18 15.57
N LYS A 27 17.72 -20.53 16.16
CA LYS A 27 18.20 -21.93 16.22
C LYS A 27 17.67 -22.75 17.39
N SER A 28 16.87 -22.16 18.28
CA SER A 28 16.32 -22.85 19.45
C SER A 28 14.83 -22.54 19.64
N PRO A 29 14.06 -23.49 20.19
CA PRO A 29 12.63 -23.27 20.48
C PRO A 29 12.39 -22.04 21.38
N GLU A 30 13.27 -21.78 22.33
CA GLU A 30 13.19 -20.63 23.23
C GLU A 30 13.43 -19.32 22.48
N ALA A 31 14.37 -19.31 21.53
CA ALA A 31 14.64 -18.16 20.68
C ALA A 31 13.43 -17.85 19.79
N VAL A 32 12.79 -18.87 19.24
CA VAL A 32 11.55 -18.73 18.46
C VAL A 32 10.42 -18.17 19.33
N VAL A 33 10.15 -18.76 20.50
CA VAL A 33 9.11 -18.27 21.42
C VAL A 33 9.37 -16.83 21.83
N LYS A 34 10.63 -16.48 22.12
CA LYS A 34 11.02 -15.10 22.45
C LYS A 34 10.75 -14.15 21.27
N PHE A 35 11.13 -14.53 20.04
CA PHE A 35 10.89 -13.73 18.85
C PHE A 35 9.39 -13.46 18.63
N TYR A 36 8.55 -14.49 18.76
CA TYR A 36 7.10 -14.34 18.65
C TYR A 36 6.54 -13.48 19.78
N ARG A 37 7.00 -13.65 21.02
CA ARG A 37 6.57 -12.81 22.15
C ARG A 37 6.89 -11.33 21.92
N ASP A 38 8.05 -11.03 21.38
CA ASP A 38 8.51 -9.65 21.18
C ASP A 38 7.90 -9.00 19.93
N THR A 39 7.59 -9.79 18.88
CA THR A 39 7.17 -9.27 17.56
C THR A 39 5.68 -9.49 17.25
N PHE A 40 5.10 -10.60 17.71
CA PHE A 40 3.73 -11.05 17.43
C PHE A 40 3.10 -11.69 18.69
N PRO A 41 2.94 -10.91 19.79
CA PRO A 41 2.48 -11.45 21.08
C PRO A 41 1.08 -12.07 21.02
N ASP A 42 0.22 -11.54 20.15
CA ASP A 42 -1.12 -12.02 19.85
C ASP A 42 -1.11 -13.36 19.10
N ALA A 43 -0.22 -13.51 18.12
CA ALA A 43 -0.07 -14.77 17.39
C ALA A 43 0.43 -15.90 18.29
N LEU A 44 1.27 -15.60 19.29
CA LEU A 44 1.77 -16.59 20.23
C LEU A 44 0.66 -17.22 21.09
N GLU A 45 -0.36 -16.43 21.45
CA GLU A 45 -1.53 -16.92 22.20
C GLU A 45 -2.35 -17.91 21.37
N LEU A 46 -2.40 -17.71 20.05
CA LEU A 46 -3.19 -18.51 19.12
C LEU A 46 -2.47 -19.77 18.60
N LEU A 47 -1.14 -19.70 18.43
CA LEU A 47 -0.36 -20.80 17.87
C LEU A 47 -0.18 -21.98 18.84
N GLY A 48 -0.25 -21.72 20.15
CA GLY A 48 0.08 -22.72 21.17
C GLY A 48 1.53 -23.23 21.07
N GLU A 49 1.94 -24.13 21.97
CA GLU A 49 3.32 -24.64 22.00
C GLU A 49 3.59 -25.77 20.98
N ALA A 50 2.55 -26.31 20.30
CA ALA A 50 2.60 -27.60 19.61
C ALA A 50 2.73 -27.55 18.07
N GLY A 51 2.54 -26.41 17.41
CA GLY A 51 2.45 -26.33 15.96
C GLY A 51 3.72 -25.80 15.29
N ARG A 52 4.82 -26.56 15.28
CA ARG A 52 6.05 -26.16 14.56
C ARG A 52 6.55 -27.29 13.66
N GLU A 53 5.94 -27.39 12.49
CA GLU A 53 6.58 -28.02 11.33
C GLU A 53 7.19 -26.89 10.51
N GLU A 54 8.51 -26.76 10.54
CA GLU A 54 9.24 -25.71 9.83
C GLU A 54 9.80 -26.30 8.52
N GLU A 55 9.22 -25.89 7.40
CA GLU A 55 9.79 -26.09 6.08
C GLU A 55 10.28 -24.74 5.55
N GLU A 56 11.59 -24.60 5.39
CA GLU A 56 12.20 -23.41 4.79
C GLU A 56 11.99 -23.43 3.27
N ALA A 57 11.30 -22.42 2.74
CA ALA A 57 11.11 -22.26 1.31
C ALA A 57 11.80 -20.98 0.81
N LEU A 58 12.74 -21.14 -0.13
CA LEU A 58 13.38 -20.02 -0.83
C LEU A 58 12.44 -19.46 -1.89
N ARG A 59 12.19 -18.15 -1.85
CA ARG A 59 11.48 -17.42 -2.90
C ARG A 59 12.47 -16.85 -3.90
N ASP A 60 12.66 -17.54 -5.03
CA ASP A 60 13.44 -17.04 -6.17
C ASP A 60 12.52 -16.51 -7.27
N GLN A 61 12.84 -15.32 -7.79
CA GLN A 61 12.09 -14.68 -8.89
C GLN A 61 12.95 -14.67 -10.14
N ARG A 62 12.83 -15.73 -10.95
CA ARG A 62 13.45 -15.80 -12.27
C ARG A 62 12.40 -15.54 -13.36
N ALA A 63 12.79 -14.71 -14.33
CA ALA A 63 12.05 -14.49 -15.56
C ALA A 63 13.02 -14.69 -16.72
N CYS A 64 12.55 -15.32 -17.79
CA CYS A 64 13.35 -15.55 -18.99
C CYS A 64 12.71 -14.90 -20.21
N GLN A 65 13.50 -14.57 -21.23
CA GLN A 65 12.99 -14.19 -22.56
C GLN A 65 14.00 -14.64 -23.61
N PRO A 66 13.58 -15.19 -24.76
CA PRO A 66 12.20 -15.50 -25.16
C PRO A 66 11.62 -16.75 -24.46
N TYR A 67 10.28 -16.89 -24.47
CA TYR A 67 9.57 -18.05 -23.88
C TYR A 67 9.39 -19.23 -24.84
N HIS A 68 9.87 -19.13 -26.08
CA HIS A 68 9.75 -20.20 -27.07
C HIS A 68 11.04 -20.39 -27.84
N LEU A 69 11.24 -21.62 -28.33
CA LEU A 69 12.26 -21.96 -29.29
C LEU A 69 11.58 -22.40 -30.59
N ASN A 70 11.53 -21.47 -31.55
CA ASN A 70 10.84 -21.65 -32.83
C ASN A 70 9.41 -22.18 -32.62
N ASP A 71 9.02 -23.16 -33.41
CA ASP A 71 7.77 -23.92 -33.41
C ASP A 71 7.86 -25.22 -32.58
N LYS A 72 8.94 -25.44 -31.83
CA LYS A 72 9.22 -26.77 -31.23
C LYS A 72 9.00 -26.83 -29.74
N MET A 73 9.21 -25.71 -29.04
CA MET A 73 9.20 -25.68 -27.59
C MET A 73 8.67 -24.35 -27.10
N LEU A 74 7.77 -24.42 -26.11
CA LEU A 74 7.21 -23.29 -25.39
C LEU A 74 7.37 -23.59 -23.89
N ILE A 75 7.85 -22.62 -23.13
CA ILE A 75 7.85 -22.66 -21.67
C ILE A 75 6.76 -21.71 -21.16
N ILE A 76 5.98 -22.17 -20.18
CA ILE A 76 4.88 -21.42 -19.56
C ILE A 76 4.89 -21.62 -18.05
N GLY A 77 4.19 -20.76 -17.33
CA GLY A 77 4.09 -20.79 -15.88
C GLY A 77 5.44 -20.74 -15.19
N ASP A 78 5.61 -21.44 -14.06
CA ASP A 78 6.79 -21.29 -13.20
C ASP A 78 8.13 -21.63 -13.89
N ALA A 79 8.11 -22.39 -15.00
CA ALA A 79 9.29 -22.62 -15.83
C ALA A 79 9.74 -21.37 -16.62
N ALA A 80 8.79 -20.50 -16.98
CA ALA A 80 9.01 -19.26 -17.71
C ALA A 80 9.11 -18.05 -16.78
N HIS A 81 8.17 -17.96 -15.85
CA HIS A 81 8.08 -16.96 -14.79
C HIS A 81 7.25 -17.54 -13.64
N ALA A 82 7.78 -17.50 -12.41
CA ALA A 82 7.01 -17.86 -11.22
C ALA A 82 5.69 -17.05 -11.22
N MET A 83 4.53 -17.74 -11.24
CA MET A 83 3.11 -17.29 -11.43
C MET A 83 2.53 -17.67 -12.82
N GLY A 84 1.70 -18.73 -12.91
CA GLY A 84 1.50 -19.42 -14.20
C GLY A 84 0.11 -19.92 -14.65
N PHE A 85 -0.98 -19.76 -13.89
CA PHE A 85 -2.26 -20.37 -14.31
C PHE A 85 -2.94 -19.65 -15.50
N GLU A 86 -2.75 -18.34 -15.64
CA GLU A 86 -3.37 -17.56 -16.73
C GLU A 86 -2.74 -17.87 -18.11
N ASP A 87 -1.48 -18.30 -18.12
CA ASP A 87 -0.75 -18.65 -19.35
C ASP A 87 -1.43 -19.79 -20.12
N CYS A 88 -1.93 -20.79 -19.38
CA CYS A 88 -2.62 -21.93 -19.98
C CYS A 88 -3.91 -21.50 -20.70
N ILE A 89 -4.64 -20.55 -20.11
CA ILE A 89 -5.89 -20.03 -20.69
C ILE A 89 -5.57 -19.22 -21.94
N ILE A 90 -4.58 -18.33 -21.86
CA ILE A 90 -4.15 -17.53 -23.02
C ILE A 90 -3.65 -18.45 -24.13
N LEU A 91 -2.89 -19.49 -23.80
CA LEU A 91 -2.40 -20.47 -24.78
C LEU A 91 -3.56 -21.23 -25.43
N ASP A 92 -4.52 -21.72 -24.65
CA ASP A 92 -5.70 -22.41 -25.16
C ASP A 92 -6.54 -21.51 -26.08
N ASP A 93 -6.79 -20.27 -25.66
CA ASP A 93 -7.49 -19.26 -26.49
C ASP A 93 -6.74 -19.02 -27.82
N LEU A 94 -5.40 -18.94 -27.78
CA LEU A 94 -4.58 -18.79 -28.99
C LEU A 94 -4.65 -20.05 -29.87
N MET A 95 -4.62 -21.24 -29.29
CA MET A 95 -4.74 -22.50 -30.03
C MET A 95 -6.10 -22.65 -30.71
N GLN A 96 -7.19 -22.28 -30.03
CA GLN A 96 -8.55 -22.32 -30.58
C GLN A 96 -8.76 -21.26 -31.68
N GLN A 97 -8.21 -20.06 -31.51
CA GLN A 97 -8.37 -18.97 -32.47
C GLN A 97 -7.56 -19.15 -33.75
N PHE A 98 -6.37 -19.75 -33.65
CA PHE A 98 -5.41 -19.79 -34.76
C PHE A 98 -5.19 -21.20 -35.33
N GLY A 99 -5.77 -22.25 -34.73
CA GLY A 99 -5.57 -23.64 -35.15
C GLY A 99 -4.16 -24.14 -34.88
N HIS A 100 -3.85 -25.38 -35.29
CA HIS A 100 -2.56 -26.05 -35.04
C HIS A 100 -1.35 -25.48 -35.80
N ASP A 101 -1.51 -24.40 -36.60
CA ASP A 101 -0.44 -23.85 -37.43
C ASP A 101 0.24 -22.63 -36.78
N PHE A 102 1.55 -22.76 -36.61
CA PHE A 102 2.42 -21.96 -35.75
C PHE A 102 2.47 -20.44 -36.03
N VAL A 103 2.17 -19.66 -34.98
CA VAL A 103 2.71 -18.37 -34.45
C VAL A 103 3.35 -17.30 -35.37
N ASN A 104 3.26 -17.34 -36.70
CA ASN A 104 3.96 -16.37 -37.56
C ASN A 104 3.14 -15.75 -38.73
N SER A 105 1.81 -15.85 -38.76
CA SER A 105 1.04 -15.20 -39.84
C SER A 105 0.96 -13.67 -39.64
N VAL A 106 1.14 -12.83 -40.68
CA VAL A 106 1.05 -11.35 -40.53
C VAL A 106 -0.35 -10.91 -40.04
N THR A 107 -1.37 -11.71 -40.35
CA THR A 107 -2.74 -11.64 -39.80
C THR A 107 -2.82 -11.80 -38.28
N PHE A 108 -1.90 -12.53 -37.65
CA PHE A 108 -1.78 -12.73 -36.19
C PHE A 108 -1.50 -11.41 -35.45
N LEU A 109 -0.53 -10.63 -35.92
CA LEU A 109 -0.14 -9.36 -35.28
C LEU A 109 -1.19 -8.25 -35.50
N LEU A 110 -1.83 -8.24 -36.67
CA LEU A 110 -2.82 -7.22 -37.03
C LEU A 110 -4.16 -7.41 -36.28
N ARG A 111 -4.62 -8.65 -36.05
CA ARG A 111 -5.85 -8.94 -35.29
C ARG A 111 -5.71 -8.76 -33.77
N LYS A 112 -4.54 -9.05 -33.20
CA LYS A 112 -4.26 -8.81 -31.77
C LYS A 112 -4.47 -7.34 -31.39
N LYS A 113 -4.09 -6.43 -32.28
CA LYS A 113 -4.19 -4.98 -32.10
C LYS A 113 -5.64 -4.46 -32.15
N THR A 114 -6.55 -5.18 -32.82
CA THR A 114 -7.95 -4.76 -32.96
C THR A 114 -8.85 -5.36 -31.87
N GLY A 115 -8.62 -6.60 -31.42
CA GLY A 115 -9.40 -7.24 -30.34
C GLY A 115 -9.22 -6.56 -28.97
N GLN A 116 -7.98 -6.22 -28.60
CA GLN A 116 -7.69 -5.58 -27.30
C GLN A 116 -8.28 -4.16 -27.14
N ARG A 117 -8.71 -3.50 -28.23
CA ARG A 117 -9.24 -2.12 -28.16
C ARG A 117 -10.74 -2.06 -27.89
N ALA A 118 -11.49 -3.14 -28.18
CA ALA A 118 -12.94 -3.15 -28.07
C ALA A 118 -13.43 -3.42 -26.64
N GLU A 119 -12.72 -4.26 -25.88
CA GLU A 119 -13.08 -4.62 -24.50
C GLU A 119 -12.56 -3.62 -23.45
N LEU A 120 -11.66 -2.72 -23.90
CA LEU A 120 -10.98 -1.75 -23.06
C LEU A 120 -11.82 -0.52 -22.67
N ALA A 121 -12.90 -0.27 -23.40
CA ALA A 121 -13.66 0.98 -23.36
C ALA A 121 -14.76 1.02 -22.29
N ALA A 122 -15.02 -0.09 -21.60
CA ALA A 122 -16.10 -0.19 -20.62
C ALA A 122 -15.63 -0.84 -19.30
N ALA A 123 -14.91 -0.09 -18.46
CA ALA A 123 -14.80 -0.36 -17.02
C ALA A 123 -14.31 0.90 -16.28
N ASN A 124 -14.84 1.13 -15.07
CA ASN A 124 -14.68 2.31 -14.21
C ASN A 124 -13.27 2.93 -14.16
N HIS A 125 -13.20 4.27 -14.16
CA HIS A 125 -11.96 5.07 -14.28
C HIS A 125 -10.98 5.00 -13.07
N TRP A 126 -11.34 4.33 -11.97
CA TRP A 126 -10.47 4.20 -10.80
C TRP A 126 -10.67 2.86 -10.10
N VAL A 127 -10.07 1.80 -10.66
CA VAL A 127 -10.04 0.47 -10.05
C VAL A 127 -8.73 0.29 -9.26
N PRO A 128 -8.77 -0.15 -7.99
CA PRO A 128 -7.55 -0.44 -7.23
C PRO A 128 -6.73 -1.56 -7.86
N LEU A 129 -5.39 -1.52 -7.71
CA LEU A 129 -4.49 -2.54 -8.26
C LEU A 129 -4.87 -3.96 -7.82
N TYR A 130 -5.22 -4.14 -6.55
CA TYR A 130 -5.63 -5.44 -6.03
C TYR A 130 -6.85 -5.99 -6.76
N THR A 131 -7.86 -5.16 -7.04
CA THR A 131 -9.05 -5.56 -7.80
C THR A 131 -8.73 -5.86 -9.25
N MET A 132 -7.86 -5.07 -9.89
CA MET A 132 -7.43 -5.32 -11.26
C MET A 132 -6.72 -6.67 -11.40
N VAL A 133 -5.86 -7.02 -10.45
CA VAL A 133 -5.08 -8.27 -10.51
C VAL A 133 -5.88 -9.48 -10.04
N THR A 134 -6.68 -9.35 -8.99
CA THR A 134 -7.31 -10.51 -8.33
C THR A 134 -8.66 -10.88 -8.95
N PHE A 135 -9.44 -9.89 -9.38
CA PHE A 135 -10.83 -10.08 -9.77
C PHE A 135 -11.11 -9.70 -11.23
N SER A 136 -10.09 -9.41 -12.02
CA SER A 136 -10.23 -9.04 -13.44
C SER A 136 -9.18 -9.72 -14.30
N ARG A 137 -9.45 -9.84 -15.60
CA ARG A 137 -8.48 -10.30 -16.62
C ARG A 137 -7.74 -9.13 -17.28
N THR A 138 -7.54 -8.04 -16.53
CA THR A 138 -6.80 -6.88 -17.04
C THR A 138 -5.33 -7.29 -17.20
N PRO A 139 -4.72 -7.12 -18.39
CA PRO A 139 -3.31 -7.48 -18.57
C PRO A 139 -2.40 -6.80 -17.54
N TYR A 140 -1.46 -7.55 -16.95
CA TYR A 140 -0.57 -7.04 -15.90
C TYR A 140 0.15 -5.73 -16.28
N SER A 141 0.62 -5.62 -17.54
CA SER A 141 1.26 -4.41 -18.07
C SER A 141 0.36 -3.18 -18.02
N ARG A 142 -0.95 -3.38 -18.26
CA ARG A 142 -1.95 -2.33 -18.16
C ARG A 142 -2.24 -1.99 -16.71
N ALA A 143 -2.44 -2.97 -15.84
CA ALA A 143 -2.67 -2.74 -14.41
C ALA A 143 -1.55 -1.90 -13.77
N ILE A 144 -0.28 -2.16 -14.13
CA ILE A 144 0.88 -1.37 -13.69
C ILE A 144 0.83 0.05 -14.26
N THR A 145 0.49 0.21 -15.53
CA THR A 145 0.43 1.53 -16.19
C THR A 145 -0.69 2.40 -15.60
N ASP A 146 -1.86 1.80 -15.37
CA ASP A 146 -3.01 2.44 -14.74
C ASP A 146 -2.67 2.83 -13.29
N ARG A 147 -2.02 1.95 -12.53
CA ARG A 147 -1.52 2.25 -11.19
C ARG A 147 -0.53 3.42 -11.18
N ARG A 148 0.43 3.46 -12.11
CA ARG A 148 1.39 4.58 -12.24
C ARG A 148 0.71 5.89 -12.61
N TRP A 149 -0.38 5.85 -13.36
CA TRP A 149 -1.18 7.04 -13.62
C TRP A 149 -1.92 7.49 -12.35
N GLN A 150 -2.56 6.57 -11.63
CA GLN A 150 -3.24 6.86 -10.36
C GLN A 150 -2.29 7.47 -9.32
N ASP A 151 -1.07 6.92 -9.17
CA ASP A 151 -0.03 7.46 -8.29
C ASP A 151 0.36 8.90 -8.63
N ARG A 152 0.52 9.20 -9.94
CA ARG A 152 0.85 10.56 -10.38
C ARG A 152 -0.27 11.54 -10.10
N VAL A 153 -1.53 11.14 -10.30
CA VAL A 153 -2.69 11.97 -9.98
C VAL A 153 -2.76 12.23 -8.48
N LEU A 154 -2.67 11.19 -7.66
CA LEU A 154 -2.72 11.31 -6.20
C LEU A 154 -1.55 12.16 -5.67
N GLY A 155 -0.33 11.95 -6.17
CA GLY A 155 0.83 12.76 -5.79
C GLY A 155 0.65 14.25 -6.12
N ARG A 156 0.11 14.58 -7.30
CA ARG A 156 -0.20 15.97 -7.67
C ARG A 156 -1.25 16.60 -6.76
N LEU A 157 -2.30 15.86 -6.42
CA LEU A 157 -3.35 16.34 -5.52
C LEU A 157 -2.82 16.57 -4.10
N LEU A 158 -2.01 15.65 -3.57
CA LEU A 158 -1.39 15.80 -2.25
C LEU A 158 -0.42 16.99 -2.21
N CYS A 159 0.40 17.19 -3.23
CA CYS A 159 1.26 18.36 -3.34
C CYS A 159 0.46 19.67 -3.41
N ALA A 160 -0.61 19.70 -4.22
CA ALA A 160 -1.47 20.88 -4.31
C ALA A 160 -2.15 21.20 -2.97
N ALA A 161 -2.63 20.18 -2.26
CA ALA A 161 -3.22 20.33 -0.93
C ALA A 161 -2.19 20.83 0.10
N ALA A 162 -0.96 20.33 0.07
CA ALA A 162 0.11 20.79 0.96
C ALA A 162 0.50 22.26 0.69
N VAL A 163 0.57 22.67 -0.58
CA VAL A 163 0.81 24.07 -0.96
C VAL A 163 -0.36 24.95 -0.54
N ALA A 164 -1.60 24.53 -0.74
CA ALA A 164 -2.76 25.27 -0.29
C ALA A 164 -2.77 25.45 1.23
N ALA A 165 -2.49 24.38 1.98
CA ALA A 165 -2.41 24.42 3.44
C ALA A 165 -1.31 25.37 3.96
N SER A 166 -0.12 25.34 3.33
CA SER A 166 0.99 26.22 3.73
C SER A 166 0.69 27.70 3.43
N VAL A 167 0.06 27.98 2.29
CA VAL A 167 -0.41 29.34 1.95
C VAL A 167 -1.47 29.81 2.96
N CYS A 168 -2.46 28.98 3.29
CA CYS A 168 -3.47 29.32 4.29
C CYS A 168 -2.85 29.60 5.67
N ALA A 169 -1.90 28.77 6.11
CA ALA A 169 -1.18 28.98 7.37
C ALA A 169 -0.39 30.30 7.38
N ALA A 170 0.29 30.63 6.28
CA ALA A 170 1.02 31.88 6.13
C ALA A 170 0.07 33.10 6.16
N CYS A 171 -1.06 33.04 5.45
CA CYS A 171 -2.08 34.10 5.47
C CYS A 171 -2.66 34.30 6.89
N ALA A 172 -2.96 33.22 7.61
CA ALA A 172 -3.44 33.29 8.98
C ALA A 172 -2.39 33.91 9.92
N ALA A 173 -1.12 33.51 9.81
CA ALA A 173 -0.02 34.09 10.59
C ALA A 173 0.13 35.60 10.31
N CYS A 174 0.08 36.02 9.04
CA CYS A 174 0.11 37.43 8.65
C CYS A 174 -1.07 38.22 9.22
N ALA A 175 -2.28 37.67 9.19
CA ALA A 175 -3.47 38.31 9.76
C ALA A 175 -3.36 38.48 11.28
N VAL A 176 -2.85 37.48 12.00
CA VAL A 176 -2.59 37.55 13.44
C VAL A 176 -1.50 38.58 13.76
N HIS A 177 -0.42 38.62 12.98
CA HIS A 177 0.65 39.60 13.17
C HIS A 177 0.14 41.04 12.98
N ARG A 178 -0.67 41.29 11.93
CA ARG A 178 -1.27 42.61 11.67
C ARG A 178 -2.22 43.07 12.78
N ARG A 179 -2.97 42.15 13.39
CA ARG A 179 -3.81 42.46 14.56
C ARG A 179 -2.99 42.84 15.79
N ARG A 180 -1.85 42.17 16.02
CA ARG A 180 -0.94 42.49 17.14
C ARG A 180 -0.25 43.85 16.97
N THR A 181 0.19 44.20 15.76
CA THR A 181 0.88 45.49 15.52
C THR A 181 -0.07 46.69 15.61
N GLN A 182 -1.33 46.55 15.17
CA GLN A 182 -2.36 47.57 15.35
C GLN A 182 -2.84 47.72 16.80
N GLY A 183 -2.83 46.64 17.60
CA GLY A 183 -3.17 46.69 19.02
C GLY A 183 -2.10 47.39 19.89
N SER A 184 -0.84 47.40 19.46
CA SER A 184 0.26 48.03 20.20
C SER A 184 0.37 49.55 20.01
N SER A 185 -0.23 50.10 18.94
CA SER A 185 -0.17 51.53 18.61
C SER A 185 -1.32 52.37 19.20
N GLY A 186 -2.23 51.74 19.97
CA GLY A 186 -3.42 52.38 20.54
C GLY A 186 -3.40 52.69 22.04
N VAL A 187 -2.31 52.42 22.78
CA VAL A 187 -2.29 52.49 24.27
C VAL A 187 -1.64 53.77 24.83
N GLU A 188 -0.98 54.60 24.03
CA GLU A 188 -0.20 55.75 24.56
C GLU A 188 -0.87 57.14 24.42
N ARG A 189 -2.21 57.22 24.48
CA ARG A 189 -2.93 58.51 24.63
C ARG A 189 -4.24 58.36 25.39
N ARG A 190 -4.20 58.08 26.70
CA ARG A 190 -5.25 58.45 27.68
C ARG A 190 -4.85 58.06 29.11
N THR A 191 -4.00 58.87 29.74
CA THR A 191 -3.99 59.00 31.20
C THR A 191 -4.04 60.47 31.57
N GLY A 192 -5.17 61.10 31.24
CA GLY A 192 -5.64 62.32 31.89
C GLY A 192 -6.77 61.93 32.85
N ASN A 193 -6.57 62.20 34.15
CA ASN A 193 -7.56 62.24 35.22
C ASN A 193 -8.56 61.08 35.35
N ALA A 194 -8.26 60.15 36.24
CA ALA A 194 -9.29 59.51 37.07
C ALA A 194 -8.73 59.29 38.49
N ARG A 195 -9.29 60.07 39.40
CA ARG A 195 -9.17 60.00 40.85
C ARG A 195 -10.15 58.91 41.32
N ILE A 196 -9.83 58.18 42.41
CA ILE A 196 -10.74 57.35 43.25
C ILE A 196 -11.02 55.95 42.63
N CYS A 197 -10.85 54.77 43.25
CA CYS A 197 -10.94 54.33 44.65
C CYS A 197 -10.06 53.07 44.89
N ARG A 198 -9.51 52.92 46.11
CA ARG A 198 -8.82 51.71 46.60
C ARG A 198 -9.84 50.68 47.11
N SER A 199 -9.70 49.40 46.75
CA SER A 199 -9.96 48.24 47.65
C SER A 199 -9.86 46.87 46.94
N GLY A 200 -9.13 45.93 47.55
CA GLY A 200 -9.35 44.47 47.47
C GLY A 200 -8.63 43.72 46.33
N LEU A 201 -7.47 43.09 46.55
CA LEU A 201 -7.24 41.72 47.06
C LEU A 201 -7.79 40.56 46.19
N GLY A 202 -6.90 39.61 45.87
CA GLY A 202 -7.26 38.20 45.60
C GLY A 202 -6.97 37.72 44.17
N SER A 203 -5.71 37.45 43.84
CA SER A 203 -5.15 36.09 43.73
C SER A 203 -5.78 35.18 42.65
N THR A 204 -5.06 35.09 41.54
CA THR A 204 -5.05 34.00 40.58
C THR A 204 -4.67 32.67 41.22
N ARG A 205 -5.45 31.61 40.99
CA ARG A 205 -4.93 30.24 40.93
C ARG A 205 -5.65 29.43 39.86
N ARG A 206 -4.88 29.09 38.82
CA ARG A 206 -5.15 28.02 37.86
C ARG A 206 -5.22 26.68 38.60
N ARG A 207 -6.18 25.82 38.25
CA ARG A 207 -6.10 24.38 38.50
C ARG A 207 -5.87 23.67 37.18
N HIS A 208 -4.77 22.92 37.14
CA HIS A 208 -4.57 21.82 36.21
C HIS A 208 -5.51 20.67 36.61
N TYR A 209 -6.13 20.02 35.63
CA TYR A 209 -6.66 18.66 35.79
C TYR A 209 -5.87 17.72 34.90
N ALA A 210 -5.35 16.67 35.53
CA ALA A 210 -4.72 15.51 34.95
C ALA A 210 -5.79 14.46 34.59
N ALA A 211 -5.43 13.66 33.59
CA ALA A 211 -5.74 12.24 33.39
C ALA A 211 -7.22 11.77 33.36
N THR A 212 -7.57 11.06 32.30
CA THR A 212 -7.88 9.61 32.36
C THR A 212 -7.80 9.05 30.95
N ALA A 213 -6.92 8.08 30.75
CA ALA A 213 -6.81 7.28 29.54
C ALA A 213 -7.76 6.07 29.67
N ILE A 214 -8.35 5.69 28.53
CA ILE A 214 -8.81 4.32 28.26
C ILE A 214 -7.81 3.75 27.27
#